data_AF-A0A368DVD9-F1
#
_entry.id   AF-A0A368DVD9-F1
#
_cell.length_a   1.000
_cell.length_b   1.000
_cell.length_c   1.000
_cell.angle_alpha   90.00
_cell.angle_beta   90.00
_cell.angle_gamma   90.00
#
_symmetry.space_group_name_H-M   'P 1'
#
loop_
_entity.id
_entity.type
_entity.pdbx_description
1 polymer ?
#
loop_
_entity_poly.entity_id
_entity_poly.type
_entity_poly.pdbx_seq_one_letter_code
_entity_poly.pdbx_strand_id
1 'polypeptide(L)'
;MNLKWDEQTRMESAKEILNQSIQDLKGIPNLEIALRVYGHQSNVSNAHQDCNDTKLEVPFGANNTEKIKQKIKTITAKGATPIARSLEAAAGDFPNEKSRNYIILITDGLESCDNDPCAVATKLKEKEVKVTPFVIGIGMDLSYLEQFNCIGAYTEAENKNSFKTVLSTIINKALLNTTVQVNLNDLSLNPTETNVSMFIYEAGTDRLLQTLTHTLNRYKNPDTLVWDPNIKYDIHVKTLPQIIKKNISITKHAHNKIQIDAAQGFLSFTSKRSPYNVNYTMRVSQNDNNTTINHQHLKSTEKYLIGKYNIEIFTLPRIYMEVEVKEKQTTTIDVPAAGTFDLRCKTPKVGQIFVLNENNKYEWVCNLNSNSTKQKWDLQPGKYKLIYRGVKQFSSSYTTEKIFTIKSNNTIYLTL
;
A
#
# COMPACT_ATOMS: atom_id res chain seq x y z
N MET A 1 -38.44 6.87 -24.68
CA MET A 1 -37.74 8.15 -24.97
C MET A 1 -38.52 9.18 -25.80
N ASN A 2 -39.85 9.04 -25.91
CA ASN A 2 -40.66 9.94 -26.77
C ASN A 2 -41.21 11.18 -26.03
N LEU A 3 -41.01 11.25 -24.71
CA LEU A 3 -41.31 12.43 -23.91
C LEU A 3 -40.35 13.58 -24.24
N LYS A 4 -40.76 14.82 -23.98
CA LYS A 4 -39.95 16.03 -24.30
C LYS A 4 -39.03 16.44 -23.16
N TRP A 5 -37.87 16.97 -23.54
CA TRP A 5 -37.01 17.84 -22.75
C TRP A 5 -36.97 19.20 -23.44
N ASP A 6 -37.45 20.23 -22.76
CA ASP A 6 -37.61 21.57 -23.31
C ASP A 6 -38.40 21.52 -24.65
N GLU A 7 -37.79 21.91 -25.76
CA GLU A 7 -38.43 21.99 -27.09
C GLU A 7 -38.31 20.70 -27.92
N GLN A 8 -37.51 19.72 -27.52
CA GLN A 8 -37.21 18.51 -28.31
C GLN A 8 -37.44 17.20 -27.54
N THR A 9 -37.52 16.06 -28.22
CA THR A 9 -37.71 14.77 -27.54
C THR A 9 -36.46 14.35 -26.75
N ARG A 10 -36.64 13.53 -25.71
CA ARG A 10 -35.55 12.88 -24.96
C ARG A 10 -34.66 12.08 -25.91
N MET A 11 -35.24 11.40 -26.91
CA MET A 11 -34.50 10.68 -27.95
C MET A 11 -33.63 11.61 -28.81
N GLU A 12 -34.16 12.75 -29.28
CA GLU A 12 -33.37 13.71 -30.06
C GLU A 12 -32.21 14.28 -29.23
N SER A 13 -32.48 14.66 -27.98
CA SER A 13 -31.45 15.11 -27.04
C SER A 13 -30.38 14.05 -26.79
N ALA A 14 -30.81 12.79 -26.59
CA ALA A 14 -29.90 11.67 -26.37
C ALA A 14 -29.02 11.42 -27.60
N LYS A 15 -29.59 11.44 -28.80
CA LYS A 15 -28.84 11.30 -30.06
C LYS A 15 -27.80 12.41 -30.23
N GLU A 16 -28.14 13.66 -29.96
CA GLU A 16 -27.20 14.78 -30.09
C GLU A 16 -26.04 14.64 -29.11
N ILE A 17 -26.34 14.37 -27.85
CA ILE A 17 -25.33 14.26 -26.79
C ILE A 17 -24.46 13.02 -27.01
N LEU A 18 -25.04 11.89 -27.40
CA LEU A 18 -24.27 10.70 -27.74
C LEU A 18 -23.37 10.94 -28.96
N ASN A 19 -23.85 11.63 -30.00
CA ASN A 19 -23.01 11.98 -31.14
C ASN A 19 -21.83 12.88 -30.75
N GLN A 20 -22.03 13.85 -29.86
CA GLN A 20 -20.96 14.70 -29.32
C GLN A 20 -19.97 13.87 -28.50
N SER A 21 -20.46 13.10 -27.53
CA SER A 21 -19.61 12.27 -26.67
C SER A 21 -18.78 11.27 -27.48
N ILE A 22 -19.38 10.59 -28.45
CA ILE A 22 -18.69 9.64 -29.33
C ILE A 22 -17.62 10.37 -30.17
N GLN A 23 -17.88 11.60 -30.63
CA GLN A 23 -16.88 12.42 -31.32
C GLN A 23 -15.66 12.72 -30.42
N ASP A 24 -15.89 13.00 -29.13
CA ASP A 24 -14.83 13.29 -28.16
C ASP A 24 -13.96 12.05 -27.85
N LEU A 25 -14.48 10.84 -28.09
CA LEU A 25 -13.73 9.58 -27.96
C LEU A 25 -12.78 9.31 -29.12
N LYS A 26 -12.85 10.09 -30.20
CA LYS A 26 -12.05 9.86 -31.41
C LYS A 26 -10.56 10.06 -31.12
N GLY A 27 -9.75 9.08 -31.49
CA GLY A 27 -8.29 9.16 -31.39
C GLY A 27 -7.71 8.81 -30.01
N ILE A 28 -8.54 8.37 -29.05
CA ILE A 28 -8.05 7.82 -27.79
C ILE A 28 -7.36 6.47 -28.06
N PRO A 29 -6.07 6.30 -27.71
CA PRO A 29 -5.35 5.06 -27.99
C PRO A 29 -5.91 3.90 -27.15
N ASN A 30 -5.95 2.70 -27.75
CA ASN A 30 -6.42 1.46 -27.12
C ASN A 30 -7.87 1.50 -26.61
N LEU A 31 -8.71 2.37 -27.19
CA LEU A 31 -10.15 2.41 -26.93
C LEU A 31 -10.91 1.77 -28.10
N GLU A 32 -11.71 0.76 -27.79
CA GLU A 32 -12.71 0.21 -28.71
C GLU A 32 -14.10 0.46 -28.13
N ILE A 33 -15.03 0.86 -28.99
CA ILE A 33 -16.41 1.17 -28.63
C ILE A 33 -17.36 0.36 -29.51
N ALA A 34 -18.54 0.04 -29.01
CA ALA A 34 -19.60 -0.64 -29.75
C ALA A 34 -20.95 0.01 -29.43
N LEU A 35 -21.96 -0.23 -30.28
CA LEU A 35 -23.32 0.24 -30.06
C LEU A 35 -24.29 -0.93 -30.13
N ARG A 36 -24.86 -1.29 -28.98
CA ARG A 36 -26.03 -2.15 -28.87
C ARG A 36 -27.25 -1.31 -28.53
N VAL A 37 -28.38 -1.63 -29.16
CA VAL A 37 -29.63 -0.88 -29.03
C VAL A 37 -30.74 -1.89 -28.74
N TYR A 38 -31.66 -1.50 -27.86
CA TYR A 38 -32.86 -2.28 -27.55
C TYR A 38 -34.13 -1.50 -27.88
N GLY A 39 -35.24 -2.21 -28.10
CA GLY A 39 -36.55 -1.60 -28.29
C GLY A 39 -36.68 -0.72 -29.53
N HIS A 40 -35.86 -0.94 -30.57
CA HIS A 40 -35.86 -0.14 -31.80
C HIS A 40 -36.27 -0.93 -33.04
N GLN A 41 -36.42 -2.25 -32.94
CA GLN A 41 -36.75 -3.11 -34.08
C GLN A 41 -38.26 -3.35 -34.20
N SER A 42 -38.91 -3.64 -33.09
CA SER A 42 -40.31 -4.09 -33.03
C SER A 42 -41.21 -3.01 -32.41
N ASN A 43 -42.43 -2.83 -32.92
CA ASN A 43 -43.40 -1.94 -32.30
C ASN A 43 -44.10 -2.65 -31.13
N VAL A 44 -44.34 -1.95 -30.02
CA VAL A 44 -45.20 -2.48 -28.94
C VAL A 44 -46.67 -2.38 -29.35
N SER A 45 -47.43 -3.45 -29.09
CA SER A 45 -48.90 -3.43 -29.13
C SER A 45 -49.45 -4.11 -27.88
N ASN A 46 -50.71 -3.86 -27.53
CA ASN A 46 -51.36 -4.47 -26.35
C ASN A 46 -51.33 -6.01 -26.35
N ALA A 47 -51.10 -6.66 -27.49
CA ALA A 47 -51.06 -8.11 -27.63
C ALA A 47 -49.65 -8.70 -27.83
N HIS A 48 -48.63 -7.85 -28.06
CA HIS A 48 -47.28 -8.33 -28.37
C HIS A 48 -46.21 -7.36 -27.87
N GLN A 49 -45.34 -7.89 -27.01
CA GLN A 49 -44.15 -7.23 -26.49
C GLN A 49 -42.92 -8.08 -26.83
N ASP A 50 -42.08 -7.60 -27.73
CA ASP A 50 -40.87 -8.33 -28.13
C ASP A 50 -39.74 -8.11 -27.11
N CYS A 51 -39.70 -8.99 -26.11
CA CYS A 51 -38.64 -9.01 -25.10
C CYS A 51 -37.31 -9.57 -25.61
N ASN A 52 -37.18 -9.91 -26.90
CA ASN A 52 -35.92 -10.25 -27.56
C ASN A 52 -35.31 -9.07 -28.34
N ASP A 53 -35.96 -7.91 -28.37
CA ASP A 53 -35.53 -6.73 -29.15
C ASP A 53 -34.26 -6.08 -28.54
N THR A 54 -33.10 -6.69 -28.82
CA THR A 54 -31.77 -6.19 -28.49
C THR A 54 -30.77 -6.60 -29.57
N LYS A 55 -30.06 -5.64 -30.15
CA LYS A 55 -29.17 -5.89 -31.27
C LYS A 55 -27.88 -5.09 -31.20
N LEU A 56 -26.77 -5.77 -31.45
CA LEU A 56 -25.48 -5.15 -31.72
C LEU A 56 -25.53 -4.52 -33.11
N GLU A 57 -25.75 -3.21 -33.14
CA GLU A 57 -25.91 -2.46 -34.38
C GLU A 57 -24.56 -2.02 -34.95
N VAL A 58 -23.59 -1.78 -34.09
CA VAL A 58 -22.20 -1.57 -34.49
C VAL A 58 -21.29 -2.40 -33.57
N PRO A 59 -20.56 -3.40 -34.09
CA PRO A 59 -19.62 -4.19 -33.29
C PRO A 59 -18.38 -3.38 -32.91
N PHE A 60 -17.63 -3.88 -31.92
CA PHE A 60 -16.31 -3.35 -31.56
C PHE A 60 -15.38 -3.34 -32.77
N GLY A 61 -14.58 -2.29 -32.89
CA GLY A 61 -13.56 -2.18 -33.92
C GLY A 61 -12.83 -0.86 -33.89
N ALA A 62 -11.63 -0.85 -34.45
CA ALA A 62 -10.81 0.35 -34.55
C ALA A 62 -11.52 1.44 -35.37
N ASN A 63 -11.50 2.67 -34.87
CA ASN A 63 -11.98 3.87 -35.56
C ASN A 63 -13.43 3.78 -36.08
N ASN A 64 -14.30 3.05 -35.37
CA ASN A 64 -15.71 2.87 -35.75
C ASN A 64 -16.64 4.01 -35.28
N THR A 65 -16.09 5.08 -34.72
CA THR A 65 -16.78 6.29 -34.24
C THR A 65 -17.78 6.86 -35.26
N GLU A 66 -17.40 6.95 -36.54
CA GLU A 66 -18.31 7.48 -37.57
C GLU A 66 -19.46 6.52 -37.89
N LYS A 67 -19.24 5.20 -37.87
CA LYS A 67 -20.29 4.19 -38.07
C LYS A 67 -21.33 4.26 -36.96
N ILE A 68 -20.87 4.43 -35.72
CA ILE A 68 -21.74 4.60 -34.54
C ILE A 68 -22.58 5.88 -34.70
N LYS A 69 -21.95 7.01 -35.05
CA LYS A 69 -22.67 8.29 -35.25
C LYS A 69 -23.74 8.20 -36.34
N GLN A 70 -23.42 7.59 -37.48
CA GLN A 70 -24.39 7.39 -38.56
C GLN A 70 -25.56 6.53 -38.10
N LYS A 71 -25.28 5.45 -37.36
CA LYS A 71 -26.31 4.55 -36.87
C LYS A 71 -27.23 5.22 -35.85
N ILE A 72 -26.68 5.98 -34.89
CA ILE A 72 -27.43 6.74 -33.88
C ILE A 72 -28.50 7.62 -34.53
N LYS A 73 -28.18 8.29 -35.64
CA LYS A 73 -29.14 9.16 -36.35
C LYS A 73 -30.39 8.40 -36.80
N THR A 74 -30.25 7.14 -37.23
CA THR A 74 -31.34 6.31 -37.77
C THR A 74 -32.20 5.61 -36.73
N ILE A 75 -31.78 5.55 -35.46
CA ILE A 75 -32.51 4.82 -34.41
C ILE A 75 -33.81 5.53 -34.07
N THR A 76 -34.88 4.79 -33.83
CA THR A 76 -36.17 5.33 -33.37
C THR A 76 -36.69 4.46 -32.24
N ALA A 77 -37.26 5.05 -31.19
CA ALA A 77 -37.88 4.29 -30.11
C ALA A 77 -39.23 3.70 -30.59
N LYS A 78 -39.36 2.37 -30.56
CA LYS A 78 -40.54 1.64 -31.08
C LYS A 78 -41.11 0.63 -30.09
N GLY A 79 -40.21 -0.05 -29.38
CA GLY A 79 -40.42 -1.30 -28.66
C GLY A 79 -40.36 -1.15 -27.15
N ALA A 80 -40.24 -2.31 -26.50
CA ALA A 80 -40.13 -2.47 -25.05
C ALA A 80 -38.70 -2.22 -24.52
N THR A 81 -38.50 -2.35 -23.21
CA THR A 81 -37.24 -2.09 -22.51
C THR A 81 -36.59 -3.38 -21.95
N PRO A 82 -36.09 -4.31 -22.80
CA PRO A 82 -35.46 -5.56 -22.35
C PRO A 82 -34.03 -5.32 -21.82
N ILE A 83 -33.88 -4.70 -20.65
CA ILE A 83 -32.58 -4.30 -20.06
C ILE A 83 -31.76 -5.52 -19.67
N ALA A 84 -32.32 -6.46 -18.91
CA ALA A 84 -31.65 -7.66 -18.42
C ALA A 84 -31.04 -8.47 -19.56
N ARG A 85 -31.81 -8.68 -20.63
CA ARG A 85 -31.35 -9.41 -21.82
C ARG A 85 -30.29 -8.64 -22.61
N SER A 86 -30.41 -7.32 -22.67
CA SER A 86 -29.42 -6.47 -23.32
C SER A 86 -28.09 -6.46 -22.58
N LEU A 87 -28.11 -6.48 -21.25
CA LEU A 87 -26.91 -6.60 -20.42
C LEU A 87 -26.22 -7.96 -20.60
N GLU A 88 -27.00 -9.03 -20.63
CA GLU A 88 -26.48 -10.38 -20.88
C GLU A 88 -25.85 -10.49 -22.28
N ALA A 89 -26.53 -9.98 -23.31
CA ALA A 89 -26.01 -9.99 -24.67
C ALA A 89 -24.77 -9.09 -24.83
N ALA A 90 -24.77 -7.91 -24.20
CA ALA A 90 -23.63 -6.99 -24.23
C ALA A 90 -22.36 -7.59 -23.61
N ALA A 91 -22.51 -8.42 -22.57
CA ALA A 91 -21.38 -9.13 -21.99
C ALA A 91 -20.72 -10.11 -22.99
N GLY A 92 -21.50 -10.68 -23.91
CA GLY A 92 -20.99 -11.54 -24.98
C GLY A 92 -20.39 -10.79 -26.17
N ASP A 93 -20.61 -9.48 -26.29
CA ASP A 93 -20.11 -8.68 -27.40
C ASP A 93 -18.62 -8.29 -27.24
N PHE A 94 -18.07 -8.39 -26.02
CA PHE A 94 -16.67 -7.99 -25.76
C PHE A 94 -15.68 -8.93 -26.46
N PRO A 95 -14.69 -8.40 -27.21
CA PRO A 95 -13.79 -9.22 -28.02
C PRO A 95 -12.73 -9.99 -27.20
N ASN A 96 -12.48 -9.59 -25.94
CA ASN A 96 -11.44 -10.16 -25.10
C ASN A 96 -11.76 -9.98 -23.61
N GLU A 97 -11.45 -11.00 -22.81
CA GLU A 97 -11.57 -11.00 -21.34
C GLU A 97 -10.39 -10.30 -20.63
N LYS A 98 -9.26 -10.10 -21.31
CA LYS A 98 -8.08 -9.43 -20.74
C LYS A 98 -8.20 -7.90 -20.71
N SER A 99 -9.15 -7.33 -21.44
CA SER A 99 -9.43 -5.89 -21.49
C SER A 99 -10.31 -5.45 -20.31
N ARG A 100 -10.32 -4.15 -19.99
CA ARG A 100 -11.32 -3.58 -19.07
C ARG A 100 -12.56 -3.26 -19.88
N ASN A 101 -13.68 -3.87 -19.52
CA ASN A 101 -14.92 -3.77 -20.26
C ASN A 101 -15.88 -2.82 -19.50
N TYR A 102 -16.54 -1.92 -20.21
CA TYR A 102 -17.47 -0.99 -19.58
C TYR A 102 -18.78 -1.04 -20.35
N ILE A 103 -19.89 -1.09 -19.61
CA ILE A 103 -21.23 -0.95 -20.18
C ILE A 103 -21.80 0.35 -19.64
N ILE A 104 -22.08 1.30 -20.52
CA ILE A 104 -22.84 2.49 -20.17
C ILE A 104 -24.27 2.25 -20.64
N LEU A 105 -25.16 1.94 -19.70
CA LEU A 105 -26.59 1.76 -19.94
C LEU A 105 -27.29 3.12 -19.87
N ILE A 106 -27.97 3.48 -20.95
CA ILE A 106 -28.76 4.71 -21.03
C ILE A 106 -30.21 4.26 -21.18
N THR A 107 -31.05 4.61 -20.21
CA THR A 107 -32.46 4.22 -20.19
C THR A 107 -33.34 5.37 -19.72
N ASP A 108 -34.56 5.44 -20.22
CA ASP A 108 -35.59 6.38 -19.75
C ASP A 108 -36.76 5.69 -19.06
N GLY A 109 -36.64 4.39 -18.78
CA GLY A 109 -37.68 3.61 -18.14
C GLY A 109 -37.17 2.34 -17.48
N LEU A 110 -38.07 1.68 -16.76
CA LEU A 110 -37.81 0.42 -16.09
C LEU A 110 -37.81 -0.74 -17.07
N GLU A 111 -37.29 -1.87 -16.61
CA GLU A 111 -37.46 -3.15 -17.27
C GLU A 111 -38.97 -3.43 -17.43
N SER A 112 -39.42 -3.60 -18.67
CA SER A 112 -40.82 -3.92 -18.96
C SER A 112 -41.03 -5.41 -19.25
N CYS A 113 -39.97 -6.23 -19.23
CA CYS A 113 -40.00 -7.67 -19.51
C CYS A 113 -39.74 -8.52 -18.26
N ASP A 114 -40.01 -9.83 -18.33
CA ASP A 114 -40.03 -10.73 -17.15
C ASP A 114 -38.65 -11.16 -16.61
N ASN A 115 -37.55 -10.48 -16.95
CA ASN A 115 -36.22 -10.86 -16.50
C ASN A 115 -35.70 -9.86 -15.46
N ASP A 116 -35.20 -10.36 -14.32
CA ASP A 116 -34.61 -9.52 -13.28
C ASP A 116 -33.22 -8.96 -13.70
N PRO A 117 -33.09 -7.64 -13.92
CA PRO A 117 -31.82 -7.02 -14.26
C PRO A 117 -30.75 -7.17 -13.16
N CYS A 118 -31.17 -7.25 -11.89
CA CYS A 118 -30.28 -7.42 -10.75
C CYS A 118 -29.60 -8.79 -10.76
N ALA A 119 -30.37 -9.85 -11.02
CA ALA A 119 -29.84 -11.20 -11.13
C ALA A 119 -28.81 -11.33 -12.25
N VAL A 120 -29.05 -10.70 -13.42
CA VAL A 120 -28.10 -10.70 -14.53
C VAL A 120 -26.84 -9.92 -14.17
N ALA A 121 -26.97 -8.72 -13.61
CA ALA A 121 -25.82 -7.91 -13.20
C ALA A 121 -24.94 -8.60 -12.15
N THR A 122 -25.55 -9.35 -11.23
CA THR A 122 -24.85 -10.15 -10.22
C THR A 122 -24.07 -11.29 -10.89
N LYS A 123 -24.69 -12.03 -11.81
CA LYS A 123 -24.00 -13.07 -12.60
C LYS A 123 -22.83 -12.52 -13.41
N LEU A 124 -22.93 -11.29 -13.91
CA LEU A 124 -21.82 -10.63 -14.63
C LEU A 124 -20.66 -10.27 -13.69
N LYS A 125 -20.95 -9.81 -12.47
CA LYS A 125 -19.94 -9.56 -11.43
C LYS A 125 -19.26 -10.86 -10.96
N GLU A 126 -20.04 -11.93 -10.77
CA GLU A 126 -19.55 -13.24 -10.32
C GLU A 126 -18.66 -13.94 -11.35
N LYS A 127 -18.91 -13.75 -12.65
CA LYS A 127 -18.08 -14.31 -13.73
C LYS A 127 -16.72 -13.63 -13.90
N GLU A 128 -16.31 -12.78 -12.95
CA GLU A 128 -15.10 -11.95 -12.99
C GLU A 128 -14.95 -11.10 -14.26
N VAL A 129 -16.02 -10.93 -15.05
CA VAL A 129 -16.02 -10.06 -16.21
C VAL A 129 -15.95 -8.64 -15.65
N LYS A 130 -14.86 -7.93 -15.93
CA LYS A 130 -14.67 -6.54 -15.53
C LYS A 130 -15.68 -5.68 -16.27
N VAL A 131 -16.94 -5.66 -15.84
CA VAL A 131 -18.05 -4.91 -16.42
C VAL A 131 -18.59 -4.04 -15.31
N THR A 132 -18.37 -2.75 -15.43
CA THR A 132 -19.01 -1.76 -14.55
C THR A 132 -20.18 -1.15 -15.29
N PRO A 133 -21.43 -1.55 -15.00
CA PRO A 133 -22.58 -0.92 -15.59
C PRO A 133 -22.80 0.45 -14.94
N PHE A 134 -22.95 1.46 -15.78
CA PHE A 134 -23.43 2.79 -15.36
C PHE A 134 -24.81 2.99 -15.90
N VAL A 135 -25.76 3.32 -15.04
CA VAL A 135 -27.15 3.54 -15.46
C VAL A 135 -27.41 5.04 -15.44
N ILE A 136 -27.78 5.58 -16.60
CA ILE A 136 -28.21 6.97 -16.72
C ILE A 136 -29.72 6.98 -16.92
N GLY A 137 -30.45 7.48 -15.91
CA GLY A 137 -31.90 7.61 -15.95
C GLY A 137 -32.33 8.95 -16.52
N ILE A 138 -33.11 8.90 -17.60
CA ILE A 138 -33.63 10.09 -18.28
C ILE A 138 -35.06 10.34 -17.79
N GLY A 139 -35.20 11.20 -16.77
CA GLY A 139 -36.49 11.64 -16.22
C GLY A 139 -37.37 10.50 -15.70
N MET A 140 -36.82 9.70 -14.79
CA MET A 140 -37.50 8.61 -14.07
C MET A 140 -37.97 9.10 -12.70
N ASP A 141 -39.00 8.46 -12.13
CA ASP A 141 -39.44 8.75 -10.75
C ASP A 141 -38.44 8.17 -9.73
N LEU A 142 -38.11 8.95 -8.70
CA LEU A 142 -37.18 8.60 -7.62
C LEU A 142 -37.59 7.32 -6.86
N SER A 143 -38.86 6.94 -6.90
CA SER A 143 -39.38 5.71 -6.27
C SER A 143 -38.79 4.42 -6.84
N TYR A 144 -38.17 4.47 -8.03
CA TYR A 144 -37.61 3.30 -8.70
C TYR A 144 -36.08 3.17 -8.61
N LEU A 145 -35.41 4.10 -7.91
CA LEU A 145 -33.96 4.12 -7.78
C LEU A 145 -33.40 2.86 -7.10
N GLU A 146 -34.16 2.25 -6.19
CA GLU A 146 -33.73 1.03 -5.50
C GLU A 146 -33.57 -0.17 -6.43
N GLN A 147 -34.35 -0.23 -7.53
CA GLN A 147 -34.34 -1.35 -8.47
C GLN A 147 -33.07 -1.39 -9.35
N PHE A 148 -32.32 -0.29 -9.44
CA PHE A 148 -31.08 -0.21 -10.23
C PHE A 148 -29.80 -0.29 -9.39
N ASN A 149 -29.88 -0.15 -8.07
CA ASN A 149 -28.73 -0.18 -7.16
C ASN A 149 -27.92 -1.48 -7.25
N CYS A 150 -28.60 -2.60 -7.51
CA CYS A 150 -27.99 -3.92 -7.69
C CYS A 150 -27.11 -4.00 -8.94
N ILE A 151 -27.43 -3.23 -9.99
CA ILE A 151 -26.77 -3.29 -11.29
C ILE A 151 -25.41 -2.61 -11.18
N GLY A 152 -25.38 -1.33 -10.80
CA GLY A 152 -24.14 -0.55 -10.66
C GLY A 152 -24.38 0.87 -10.19
N ALA A 153 -23.39 1.74 -10.40
CA ALA A 153 -23.53 3.15 -10.07
C ALA A 153 -24.54 3.82 -11.01
N TYR A 154 -25.59 4.39 -10.44
CA TYR A 154 -26.63 5.11 -11.18
C TYR A 154 -26.43 6.63 -11.06
N THR A 155 -26.83 7.38 -12.08
CA THR A 155 -26.92 8.83 -12.03
C THR A 155 -28.12 9.32 -12.83
N GLU A 156 -28.86 10.27 -12.26
CA GLU A 156 -30.02 10.85 -12.93
C GLU A 156 -29.63 12.07 -13.77
N ALA A 157 -30.31 12.22 -14.90
CA ALA A 157 -30.29 13.42 -15.70
C ALA A 157 -31.74 13.92 -15.90
N GLU A 158 -32.03 15.10 -15.36
CA GLU A 158 -33.36 15.72 -15.39
C GLU A 158 -33.60 16.51 -16.69
N ASN A 159 -32.54 17.02 -17.30
CA ASN A 159 -32.56 17.82 -18.53
C ASN A 159 -31.35 17.56 -19.44
N LYS A 160 -31.37 18.11 -20.65
CA LYS A 160 -30.31 17.97 -21.67
C LYS A 160 -28.91 18.32 -21.14
N ASN A 161 -28.77 19.41 -20.37
CA ASN A 161 -27.47 19.85 -19.86
C ASN A 161 -26.92 18.92 -18.77
N SER A 162 -27.80 18.45 -17.86
CA SER A 162 -27.42 17.44 -16.88
C SER A 162 -27.00 16.12 -17.55
N PHE A 163 -27.72 15.69 -18.60
CA PHE A 163 -27.40 14.46 -19.33
C PHE A 163 -26.01 14.55 -19.96
N LYS A 164 -25.70 15.68 -20.61
CA LYS A 164 -24.36 15.93 -21.16
C LYS A 164 -23.28 15.83 -20.08
N THR A 165 -23.45 16.54 -18.98
CA THR A 165 -22.47 16.57 -17.88
C THR A 165 -22.25 15.20 -17.26
N VAL A 166 -23.34 14.48 -16.97
CA VAL A 166 -23.32 13.14 -16.37
C VAL A 166 -22.65 12.14 -17.31
N LEU A 167 -23.05 12.12 -18.58
CA LEU A 167 -22.47 11.22 -19.57
C LEU A 167 -20.97 11.50 -19.76
N SER A 168 -20.57 12.77 -19.91
CA SER A 168 -19.16 13.14 -20.00
C SER A 168 -18.38 12.72 -18.76
N THR A 169 -18.95 12.85 -17.56
CA THR A 169 -18.31 12.43 -16.30
C THR A 169 -18.13 10.92 -16.24
N ILE A 170 -19.15 10.15 -16.62
CA ILE A 170 -19.09 8.68 -16.65
C ILE A 170 -18.09 8.19 -17.70
N ILE A 171 -18.11 8.78 -18.89
CA ILE A 171 -17.14 8.49 -19.94
C ILE A 171 -15.74 8.80 -19.44
N ASN A 172 -15.51 9.98 -18.86
CA ASN A 172 -14.22 10.33 -18.28
C ASN A 172 -13.82 9.31 -17.22
N LYS A 173 -14.70 8.94 -16.28
CA LYS A 173 -14.43 7.92 -15.26
C LYS A 173 -14.08 6.55 -15.84
N ALA A 174 -14.76 6.13 -16.91
CA ALA A 174 -14.45 4.90 -17.63
C ALA A 174 -13.11 4.99 -18.40
N LEU A 175 -12.75 6.19 -18.87
CA LEU A 175 -11.50 6.52 -19.57
C LEU A 175 -10.36 6.97 -18.64
N LEU A 176 -10.58 7.14 -17.34
CA LEU A 176 -9.57 7.51 -16.35
C LEU A 176 -8.62 6.30 -16.22
N ASN A 177 -7.69 6.26 -17.17
CA ASN A 177 -6.67 5.25 -17.41
C ASN A 177 -5.40 5.54 -16.61
N THR A 178 -5.36 6.65 -15.87
CA THR A 178 -4.22 7.01 -15.05
C THR A 178 -4.20 6.14 -13.81
N THR A 179 -3.55 4.99 -13.94
CA THR A 179 -3.28 4.10 -12.83
C THR A 179 -1.83 4.22 -12.44
N VAL A 180 -1.55 3.95 -11.18
CA VAL A 180 -0.22 3.97 -10.60
C VAL A 180 0.04 2.65 -9.93
N GLN A 181 1.18 2.06 -10.20
CA GLN A 181 1.72 0.92 -9.50
C GLN A 181 3.04 1.35 -8.87
N VAL A 182 3.15 1.22 -7.55
CA VAL A 182 4.42 1.44 -6.86
C VAL A 182 5.11 0.09 -6.75
N ASN A 183 6.32 0.01 -7.29
CA ASN A 183 7.15 -1.18 -7.25
C ASN A 183 8.21 -0.98 -6.17
N LEU A 184 8.06 -1.70 -5.07
CA LEU A 184 9.14 -1.88 -4.10
C LEU A 184 9.98 -3.07 -4.56
N ASN A 185 11.15 -2.75 -5.12
CA ASN A 185 12.00 -3.69 -5.81
C ASN A 185 12.98 -4.39 -4.86
N ASP A 186 13.18 -5.67 -5.12
CA ASP A 186 14.22 -6.48 -4.51
C ASP A 186 15.57 -6.27 -5.22
N LEU A 187 16.63 -6.98 -4.80
CA LEU A 187 17.98 -6.75 -5.34
C LEU A 187 18.08 -7.12 -6.83
N SER A 188 17.19 -7.98 -7.31
CA SER A 188 17.08 -8.38 -8.71
C SER A 188 16.13 -7.49 -9.52
N LEU A 189 15.70 -6.36 -8.95
CA LEU A 189 14.75 -5.41 -9.53
C LEU A 189 13.35 -6.00 -9.77
N ASN A 190 12.98 -7.05 -9.03
CA ASN A 190 11.63 -7.59 -9.06
C ASN A 190 10.77 -6.95 -7.96
N PRO A 191 9.50 -6.59 -8.22
CA PRO A 191 8.67 -5.87 -7.28
C PRO A 191 8.04 -6.81 -6.22
N THR A 192 8.89 -7.42 -5.39
CA THR A 192 8.48 -8.44 -4.42
C THR A 192 8.39 -7.93 -2.99
N GLU A 193 8.93 -6.74 -2.72
CA GLU A 193 8.91 -6.14 -1.40
C GLU A 193 7.52 -5.57 -1.09
N THR A 194 7.04 -5.75 0.13
CA THR A 194 5.66 -5.42 0.49
C THR A 194 5.48 -5.30 2.01
N ASN A 195 4.25 -4.99 2.45
CA ASN A 195 3.85 -4.79 3.84
C ASN A 195 4.58 -3.63 4.53
N VAL A 196 4.88 -2.57 3.76
CA VAL A 196 5.51 -1.34 4.26
C VAL A 196 4.56 -0.18 4.04
N SER A 197 4.41 0.67 5.06
CA SER A 197 3.61 1.90 4.94
C SER A 197 4.28 2.91 3.99
N MET A 198 3.48 3.56 3.17
CA MET A 198 3.88 4.61 2.25
C MET A 198 3.04 5.86 2.53
N PHE A 199 3.72 7.00 2.66
CA PHE A 199 3.09 8.30 2.84
C PHE A 199 3.31 9.09 1.55
N ILE A 200 2.22 9.54 0.95
CA ILE A 200 2.19 10.16 -0.37
C ILE A 200 1.84 11.63 -0.17
N TYR A 201 2.74 12.51 -0.59
CA TYR A 201 2.63 13.96 -0.45
C TYR A 201 2.49 14.64 -1.82
N GLU A 202 1.90 15.82 -1.84
CA GLU A 202 2.04 16.74 -2.97
C GLU A 202 3.50 17.24 -3.04
N ALA A 203 4.16 17.04 -4.18
CA ALA A 203 5.60 17.18 -4.30
C ALA A 203 6.11 18.58 -3.89
N GLY A 204 7.17 18.60 -3.08
CA GLY A 204 7.77 19.85 -2.60
C GLY A 204 6.97 20.58 -1.51
N THR A 205 5.92 19.94 -0.96
CA THR A 205 5.10 20.49 0.13
C THR A 205 4.95 19.47 1.27
N ASP A 206 4.46 19.91 2.43
CA ASP A 206 4.11 19.03 3.55
C ASP A 206 2.66 18.52 3.50
N ARG A 207 1.95 18.73 2.38
CA ARG A 207 0.57 18.31 2.23
C ARG A 207 0.49 16.80 1.97
N LEU A 208 0.13 16.07 3.02
CA LEU A 208 -0.14 14.63 2.95
C LEU A 208 -1.44 14.37 2.18
N LEU A 209 -1.35 13.62 1.09
CA LEU A 209 -2.49 13.27 0.24
C LEU A 209 -3.08 11.92 0.62
N GLN A 210 -2.23 10.93 0.90
CA GLN A 210 -2.65 9.58 1.24
C GLN A 210 -1.62 8.85 2.09
N THR A 211 -2.10 7.94 2.94
CA THR A 211 -1.30 6.93 3.64
C THR A 211 -1.84 5.55 3.30
N LEU A 212 -0.96 4.64 2.89
CA LEU A 212 -1.36 3.28 2.53
C LEU A 212 -0.26 2.28 2.86
N THR A 213 -0.63 1.05 3.20
CA THR A 213 0.33 -0.05 3.33
C THR A 213 0.46 -0.72 1.98
N HIS A 214 1.68 -0.78 1.46
CA HIS A 214 1.97 -1.48 0.21
C HIS A 214 1.58 -2.96 0.33
N THR A 215 0.90 -3.48 -0.69
CA THR A 215 0.49 -4.88 -0.77
C THR A 215 0.73 -5.44 -2.18
N LEU A 216 0.74 -6.78 -2.28
CA LEU A 216 0.71 -7.50 -3.55
C LEU A 216 -0.68 -8.14 -3.71
N ASN A 217 -1.21 -8.15 -4.93
CA ASN A 217 -2.48 -8.80 -5.25
C ASN A 217 -2.34 -10.35 -5.26
N ARG A 218 -3.47 -11.04 -5.51
CA ARG A 218 -3.53 -12.52 -5.57
C ARG A 218 -2.57 -13.18 -6.58
N TYR A 219 -2.09 -12.41 -7.56
CA TYR A 219 -1.11 -12.86 -8.58
C TYR A 219 0.33 -12.43 -8.25
N LYS A 220 0.59 -11.96 -7.02
CA LYS A 220 1.90 -11.46 -6.55
C LYS A 220 2.43 -10.24 -7.30
N ASN A 221 1.54 -9.45 -7.91
CA ASN A 221 1.91 -8.15 -8.51
C ASN A 221 1.56 -7.02 -7.54
N PRO A 222 2.31 -5.90 -7.51
CA PRO A 222 1.93 -4.75 -6.72
C PRO A 222 0.55 -4.22 -7.09
N ASP A 223 -0.15 -3.69 -6.09
CA ASP A 223 -1.50 -3.20 -6.28
C ASP A 223 -1.59 -1.96 -7.18
N THR A 224 -2.75 -1.76 -7.79
CA THR A 224 -3.01 -0.68 -8.75
C THR A 224 -3.82 0.43 -8.08
N LEU A 225 -3.23 1.62 -8.00
CA LEU A 225 -3.79 2.82 -7.41
C LEU A 225 -4.25 3.81 -8.50
N VAL A 226 -5.04 4.81 -8.12
CA VAL A 226 -5.50 5.89 -9.01
C VAL A 226 -5.09 7.22 -8.42
N TRP A 227 -4.23 7.96 -9.12
CA TRP A 227 -3.70 9.26 -8.68
C TRP A 227 -4.03 10.34 -9.72
N ASP A 228 -4.10 11.60 -9.28
CA ASP A 228 -4.34 12.76 -10.15
C ASP A 228 -3.07 13.09 -10.97
N PRO A 229 -3.12 12.98 -12.31
CA PRO A 229 -1.96 13.26 -13.14
C PRO A 229 -1.61 14.75 -13.29
N ASN A 230 -2.42 15.66 -12.76
CA ASN A 230 -2.15 17.10 -12.84
C ASN A 230 -1.20 17.60 -11.75
N ILE A 231 -0.94 16.79 -10.73
CA ILE A 231 -0.01 17.11 -9.65
C ILE A 231 1.16 16.13 -9.64
N LYS A 232 2.24 16.53 -8.96
CA LYS A 232 3.41 15.69 -8.73
C LYS A 232 3.42 15.18 -7.32
N TYR A 233 4.13 14.06 -7.11
CA TYR A 233 4.12 13.33 -5.85
C TYR A 233 5.51 13.14 -5.26
N ASP A 234 5.60 13.21 -3.93
CA ASP A 234 6.71 12.66 -3.15
C ASP A 234 6.20 11.44 -2.38
N ILE A 235 6.92 10.31 -2.47
CA ILE A 235 6.59 9.09 -1.73
C ILE A 235 7.63 8.86 -0.66
N HIS A 236 7.18 8.76 0.58
CA HIS A 236 7.99 8.38 1.74
C HIS A 236 7.65 6.94 2.12
N VAL A 237 8.50 5.99 1.72
CA VAL A 237 8.35 4.57 2.06
C VAL A 237 8.99 4.35 3.43
N LYS A 238 8.19 3.91 4.41
CA LYS A 238 8.57 3.76 5.82
C LYS A 238 9.36 2.48 6.10
N THR A 239 10.37 2.21 5.28
CA THR A 239 11.41 1.20 5.54
C THR A 239 12.37 1.70 6.63
N LEU A 240 13.27 0.83 7.08
CA LEU A 240 14.38 1.17 7.97
C LEU A 240 15.72 1.00 7.23
N PRO A 241 16.45 2.08 6.89
CA PRO A 241 16.05 3.50 6.94
C PRO A 241 14.94 3.85 5.92
N GLN A 242 14.32 5.03 6.10
CA GLN A 242 13.25 5.51 5.23
C GLN A 242 13.76 5.81 3.82
N ILE A 243 13.02 5.39 2.79
CA ILE A 243 13.28 5.79 1.40
C ILE A 243 12.36 6.94 1.03
N ILE A 244 12.91 7.96 0.35
CA ILE A 244 12.16 9.09 -0.18
C ILE A 244 12.38 9.16 -1.69
N LYS A 245 11.29 9.07 -2.46
CA LYS A 245 11.29 9.29 -3.91
C LYS A 245 10.52 10.57 -4.20
N LYS A 246 11.22 11.60 -4.70
CA LYS A 246 10.66 12.94 -4.93
C LYS A 246 10.28 13.21 -6.39
N ASN A 247 9.43 14.22 -6.59
CA ASN A 247 9.11 14.85 -7.87
C ASN A 247 8.60 13.85 -8.93
N ILE A 248 7.77 12.90 -8.50
CA ILE A 248 7.19 11.87 -9.36
C ILE A 248 6.08 12.51 -10.19
N SER A 249 6.20 12.40 -11.52
CA SER A 249 5.18 12.87 -12.46
C SER A 249 4.39 11.68 -12.99
N ILE A 250 3.08 11.86 -13.15
CA ILE A 250 2.17 10.81 -13.60
C ILE A 250 1.73 11.12 -15.02
N THR A 251 1.94 10.18 -15.93
CA THR A 251 1.52 10.29 -17.33
C THR A 251 0.03 10.04 -17.44
N LYS A 252 -0.70 11.01 -18.00
CA LYS A 252 -2.14 10.91 -18.25
C LYS A 252 -2.46 9.72 -19.14
N HIS A 253 -3.56 9.05 -18.82
CA HIS A 253 -4.11 7.94 -19.60
C HIS A 253 -3.19 6.70 -19.73
N ALA A 254 -2.19 6.58 -18.87
CA ALA A 254 -1.25 5.46 -18.87
C ALA A 254 -1.22 4.72 -17.53
N HIS A 255 -0.76 3.46 -17.58
CA HIS A 255 -0.37 2.74 -16.39
C HIS A 255 1.06 3.12 -16.00
N ASN A 256 1.20 3.87 -14.92
CA ASN A 256 2.45 4.44 -14.45
C ASN A 256 3.10 3.49 -13.44
N LYS A 257 4.34 3.07 -13.71
CA LYS A 257 5.12 2.23 -12.79
C LYS A 257 6.19 3.06 -12.11
N ILE A 258 6.11 3.19 -10.79
CA ILE A 258 7.07 3.93 -9.97
C ILE A 258 8.03 2.91 -9.37
N GLN A 259 9.30 2.96 -9.76
CA GLN A 259 10.34 2.03 -9.29
C GLN A 259 11.05 2.61 -8.07
N ILE A 260 11.09 1.84 -6.97
CA ILE A 260 11.78 2.19 -5.73
C ILE A 260 12.55 0.96 -5.25
N ASP A 261 13.88 1.08 -5.17
CA ASP A 261 14.74 -0.01 -4.70
C ASP A 261 14.62 -0.12 -3.18
N ALA A 262 14.11 -1.26 -2.72
CA ALA A 262 13.69 -1.47 -1.34
C ALA A 262 14.02 -2.89 -0.85
N ALA A 263 15.08 -3.49 -1.39
CA ALA A 263 15.54 -4.83 -1.02
C ALA A 263 15.81 -4.89 0.49
N GLN A 264 15.22 -5.88 1.16
CA GLN A 264 15.27 -5.97 2.62
C GLN A 264 15.74 -7.33 3.12
N GLY A 265 16.31 -7.30 4.32
CA GLY A 265 16.59 -8.47 5.15
C GLY A 265 16.06 -8.27 6.56
N PHE A 266 16.44 -9.17 7.46
CA PHE A 266 16.03 -9.12 8.86
C PHE A 266 17.24 -9.08 9.77
N LEU A 267 17.13 -8.33 10.86
CA LEU A 267 18.09 -8.34 11.95
C LEU A 267 17.37 -8.84 13.20
N SER A 268 17.92 -9.92 13.77
CA SER A 268 17.39 -10.57 14.96
C SER A 268 18.42 -10.60 16.06
N PHE A 269 17.98 -10.35 17.29
CA PHE A 269 18.85 -10.37 18.46
C PHE A 269 18.40 -11.45 19.43
N THR A 270 19.32 -12.32 19.82
CA THR A 270 19.05 -13.40 20.77
C THR A 270 20.04 -13.35 21.93
N SER A 271 19.73 -14.07 22.99
CA SER A 271 20.73 -14.42 24.00
C SER A 271 20.40 -15.80 24.53
N LYS A 272 20.77 -16.82 23.75
CA LYS A 272 20.30 -18.21 23.95
C LYS A 272 20.68 -18.80 25.31
N ARG A 273 21.80 -18.33 25.87
CA ARG A 273 22.35 -18.82 27.14
C ARG A 273 21.94 -17.98 28.34
N SER A 274 21.29 -16.83 28.13
CA SER A 274 20.89 -15.95 29.23
C SER A 274 19.64 -16.45 29.96
N PRO A 275 19.48 -16.09 31.25
CA PRO A 275 18.20 -16.21 31.95
C PRO A 275 17.05 -15.54 31.17
N TYR A 276 15.83 -16.06 31.32
CA TYR A 276 14.70 -15.62 30.51
C TYR A 276 14.35 -14.13 30.68
N ASN A 277 14.62 -13.56 31.85
CA ASN A 277 14.30 -12.17 32.22
C ASN A 277 15.30 -11.13 31.72
N VAL A 278 16.37 -11.52 31.02
CA VAL A 278 17.32 -10.56 30.46
C VAL A 278 16.67 -9.73 29.36
N ASN A 279 16.79 -8.42 29.49
CA ASN A 279 16.28 -7.45 28.52
C ASN A 279 17.40 -6.45 28.21
N TYR A 280 18.01 -6.61 27.04
CA TYR A 280 18.93 -5.63 26.49
C TYR A 280 18.22 -4.81 25.44
N THR A 281 18.54 -3.52 25.40
CA THR A 281 18.22 -2.65 24.29
C THR A 281 19.43 -2.50 23.39
N MET A 282 19.18 -2.18 22.13
CA MET A 282 20.21 -1.97 21.12
C MET A 282 19.86 -0.77 20.28
N ARG A 283 20.88 0.00 19.95
CA ARG A 283 20.82 1.08 18.97
C ARG A 283 21.35 0.54 17.66
N VAL A 284 20.55 0.67 16.60
CA VAL A 284 20.95 0.36 15.22
C VAL A 284 21.14 1.68 14.49
N SER A 285 22.29 1.86 13.86
CA SER A 285 22.66 3.08 13.13
C SER A 285 23.26 2.77 11.77
N GLN A 286 23.11 3.70 10.82
CA GLN A 286 23.73 3.55 9.50
C GLN A 286 25.26 3.66 9.61
N ASN A 287 25.99 2.88 8.82
CA ASN A 287 27.45 2.81 8.93
C ASN A 287 28.18 4.08 8.46
N ASP A 288 27.60 4.78 7.48
CA ASP A 288 28.17 5.95 6.84
C ASP A 288 28.14 7.22 7.71
N ASN A 289 27.05 7.43 8.44
CA ASN A 289 26.80 8.69 9.15
C ASN A 289 26.47 8.52 10.65
N ASN A 290 26.47 7.28 11.17
CA ASN A 290 26.12 6.94 12.55
C ASN A 290 24.76 7.48 13.03
N THR A 291 23.84 7.79 12.11
CA THR A 291 22.47 8.20 12.47
C THR A 291 21.72 7.01 13.02
N THR A 292 21.11 7.16 14.20
CA THR A 292 20.24 6.14 14.77
C THR A 292 19.01 5.97 13.90
N ILE A 293 18.77 4.76 13.42
CA ILE A 293 17.59 4.44 12.60
C ILE A 293 16.60 3.58 13.36
N ASN A 294 17.04 2.83 14.36
CA ASN A 294 16.14 2.04 15.18
C ASN A 294 16.66 1.83 16.61
N HIS A 295 15.72 1.68 17.53
CA HIS A 295 15.92 1.18 18.87
C HIS A 295 15.25 -0.19 18.96
N GLN A 296 16.06 -1.24 19.04
CA GLN A 296 15.58 -2.62 18.99
C GLN A 296 15.78 -3.31 20.33
N HIS A 297 14.92 -4.27 20.66
CA HIS A 297 14.98 -5.04 21.90
C HIS A 297 15.53 -6.45 21.68
N LEU A 298 16.14 -7.04 22.72
CA LEU A 298 16.50 -8.44 22.70
C LEU A 298 15.26 -9.32 22.42
N LYS A 299 15.46 -10.43 21.69
CA LYS A 299 14.40 -11.37 21.24
C LYS A 299 13.40 -10.79 20.24
N SER A 300 13.71 -9.64 19.62
CA SER A 300 12.93 -9.11 18.50
C SER A 300 13.61 -9.40 17.16
N THR A 301 12.81 -9.41 16.10
CA THR A 301 13.29 -9.47 14.71
C THR A 301 12.65 -8.34 13.95
N GLU A 302 13.47 -7.50 13.33
CA GLU A 302 13.02 -6.32 12.62
C GLU A 302 13.53 -6.34 11.18
N LYS A 303 12.78 -5.71 10.28
CA LYS A 303 13.09 -5.67 8.86
C LYS A 303 13.86 -4.40 8.52
N TYR A 304 14.97 -4.53 7.80
CA TYR A 304 15.83 -3.41 7.39
C TYR A 304 16.15 -3.51 5.90
N LEU A 305 16.41 -2.37 5.28
CA LEU A 305 17.05 -2.36 3.96
C LEU A 305 18.38 -3.10 4.03
N ILE A 306 18.78 -3.73 2.93
CA ILE A 306 20.10 -4.35 2.84
C ILE A 306 21.21 -3.30 3.03
N GLY A 307 22.34 -3.72 3.59
CA GLY A 307 23.49 -2.85 3.82
C GLY A 307 24.18 -3.10 5.15
N LYS A 308 25.16 -2.25 5.43
CA LYS A 308 25.97 -2.30 6.65
C LYS A 308 25.45 -1.35 7.72
N TYR A 309 25.43 -1.81 8.96
CA TYR A 309 24.92 -1.09 10.12
C TYR A 309 25.86 -1.22 11.31
N ASN A 310 25.93 -0.16 12.11
CA ASN A 310 26.61 -0.13 13.38
C ASN A 310 25.62 -0.41 14.50
N ILE A 311 25.94 -1.39 15.33
CA ILE A 311 25.14 -1.84 16.47
C ILE A 311 25.85 -1.47 17.75
N GLU A 312 25.12 -0.83 18.66
CA GLU A 312 25.52 -0.59 20.05
C GLU A 312 24.52 -1.31 20.96
N ILE A 313 25.00 -2.31 21.70
CA ILE A 313 24.18 -3.08 22.65
C ILE A 313 24.45 -2.53 24.05
N PHE A 314 23.39 -2.16 24.76
CA PHE A 314 23.46 -1.55 26.08
C PHE A 314 23.70 -2.58 27.21
N THR A 315 24.73 -3.41 27.02
CA THR A 315 25.29 -4.28 28.06
C THR A 315 26.33 -3.53 28.90
N LEU A 316 26.87 -4.17 29.93
CA LEU A 316 27.98 -3.65 30.72
C LEU A 316 29.20 -4.59 30.61
N PRO A 317 30.34 -4.17 30.03
CA PRO A 317 30.51 -3.00 29.17
C PRO A 317 29.63 -3.06 27.91
N ARG A 318 29.50 -1.92 27.22
CA ARG A 318 28.77 -1.83 25.94
C ARG A 318 29.46 -2.69 24.89
N ILE A 319 28.67 -3.36 24.06
CA ILE A 319 29.17 -4.10 22.90
C ILE A 319 28.92 -3.27 21.65
N TYR A 320 29.96 -3.09 20.83
CA TYR A 320 29.88 -2.43 19.53
C TYR A 320 30.26 -3.43 18.43
N MET A 321 29.52 -3.42 17.32
CA MET A 321 29.83 -4.25 16.17
C MET A 321 29.25 -3.70 14.87
N GLU A 322 29.91 -3.99 13.75
CA GLU A 322 29.37 -3.81 12.40
C GLU A 322 28.62 -5.09 11.99
N VAL A 323 27.46 -4.94 11.38
CA VAL A 323 26.66 -6.05 10.84
C VAL A 323 26.19 -5.73 9.42
N GLU A 324 26.15 -6.74 8.56
CA GLU A 324 25.57 -6.66 7.22
C GLU A 324 24.20 -7.35 7.20
N VAL A 325 23.18 -6.63 6.75
CA VAL A 325 21.84 -7.17 6.47
C VAL A 325 21.80 -7.58 5.00
N LYS A 326 21.47 -8.85 4.77
CA LYS A 326 21.42 -9.47 3.43
C LYS A 326 19.97 -9.72 3.01
N GLU A 327 19.72 -9.65 1.71
CA GLU A 327 18.38 -9.80 1.13
C GLU A 327 17.73 -11.13 1.56
N LYS A 328 16.47 -11.06 2.01
CA LYS A 328 15.61 -12.21 2.38
C LYS A 328 16.23 -13.16 3.41
N GLN A 329 17.28 -12.72 4.12
CA GLN A 329 17.97 -13.49 5.16
C GLN A 329 17.79 -12.83 6.52
N THR A 330 17.84 -13.64 7.58
CA THR A 330 17.87 -13.15 8.95
C THR A 330 19.28 -13.19 9.50
N THR A 331 19.92 -12.03 9.60
CA THR A 331 21.18 -11.88 10.32
C THR A 331 20.88 -11.92 11.82
N THR A 332 21.38 -12.94 12.52
CA THR A 332 21.13 -13.15 13.95
C THR A 332 22.37 -12.83 14.77
N ILE A 333 22.24 -11.94 15.75
CA ILE A 333 23.28 -11.59 16.72
C ILE A 333 22.93 -12.25 18.05
N ASP A 334 23.76 -13.19 18.51
CA ASP A 334 23.62 -13.81 19.83
C ASP A 334 24.47 -13.06 20.86
N VAL A 335 23.81 -12.31 21.72
CA VAL A 335 24.44 -11.54 22.79
C VAL A 335 24.89 -12.52 23.89
N PRO A 336 26.17 -12.47 24.31
CA PRO A 336 26.65 -13.35 25.37
C PRO A 336 25.88 -13.14 26.68
N ALA A 337 25.67 -14.24 27.41
CA ALA A 337 25.10 -14.15 28.73
C ALA A 337 26.10 -13.50 29.70
N ALA A 338 25.63 -12.52 30.46
CA ALA A 338 26.43 -11.86 31.48
C ALA A 338 26.77 -12.84 32.62
N GLY A 339 27.87 -12.57 33.32
CA GLY A 339 28.13 -13.12 34.65
C GLY A 339 27.94 -12.05 35.71
N THR A 340 27.77 -12.45 36.96
CA THR A 340 27.53 -11.52 38.06
C THR A 340 28.82 -11.30 38.86
N PHE A 341 29.14 -10.04 39.16
CA PHE A 341 30.19 -9.67 40.10
C PHE A 341 29.55 -9.19 41.41
N ASP A 342 29.69 -9.97 42.50
CA ASP A 342 29.20 -9.63 43.86
C ASP A 342 30.38 -9.16 44.71
N LEU A 343 30.42 -7.85 44.96
CA LEU A 343 31.43 -7.19 45.77
C LEU A 343 30.89 -6.92 47.17
N ARG A 344 31.63 -7.39 48.18
CA ARG A 344 31.35 -7.12 49.59
C ARG A 344 32.57 -6.48 50.23
N CYS A 345 32.38 -5.33 50.86
CA CYS A 345 33.44 -4.60 51.53
C CYS A 345 33.13 -4.47 53.02
N LYS A 346 34.13 -4.59 53.90
CA LYS A 346 33.95 -4.30 55.34
C LYS A 346 33.61 -2.84 55.60
N THR A 347 34.17 -1.94 54.80
CA THR A 347 33.95 -0.49 54.84
C THR A 347 33.71 0.03 53.43
N PRO A 348 32.92 1.10 53.25
CA PRO A 348 32.68 1.66 51.92
C PRO A 348 33.98 2.04 51.21
N LYS A 349 34.03 1.74 49.91
CA LYS A 349 35.19 1.98 49.04
C LYS A 349 34.79 2.93 47.92
N VAL A 350 35.71 3.79 47.52
CA VAL A 350 35.63 4.54 46.26
C VAL A 350 36.55 3.86 45.26
N GLY A 351 36.08 3.66 44.03
CA GLY A 351 36.82 2.92 43.03
C GLY A 351 36.08 2.79 41.71
N GLN A 352 36.73 2.12 40.76
CA GLN A 352 36.24 1.95 39.40
C GLN A 352 36.57 0.55 38.89
N ILE A 353 35.71 0.01 38.04
CA ILE A 353 35.91 -1.25 37.34
C ILE A 353 36.31 -0.94 35.90
N PHE A 354 37.33 -1.64 35.42
CA PHE A 354 37.84 -1.56 34.06
C PHE A 354 37.83 -2.94 33.41
N VAL A 355 37.56 -3.00 32.10
CA VAL A 355 37.69 -4.22 31.29
C VAL A 355 38.96 -4.15 30.45
N LEU A 356 39.64 -5.28 30.27
CA LEU A 356 40.78 -5.38 29.35
C LEU A 356 40.25 -5.67 27.94
N ASN A 357 40.46 -4.75 27.00
CA ASN A 357 40.06 -4.91 25.61
C ASN A 357 41.07 -5.77 24.82
N GLU A 358 40.76 -6.07 23.56
CA GLU A 358 41.59 -6.90 22.66
C GLU A 358 42.97 -6.28 22.38
N ASN A 359 43.09 -4.95 22.50
CA ASN A 359 44.34 -4.22 22.34
C ASN A 359 45.18 -4.16 23.63
N ASN A 360 44.86 -4.99 24.63
CA ASN A 360 45.49 -5.01 25.95
C ASN A 360 45.44 -3.67 26.71
N LYS A 361 44.42 -2.84 26.44
CA LYS A 361 44.17 -1.58 27.14
C LYS A 361 42.98 -1.72 28.09
N TYR A 362 43.05 -1.04 29.23
CA TYR A 362 41.94 -0.98 30.17
C TYR A 362 40.97 0.13 29.78
N GLU A 363 39.71 -0.24 29.64
CA GLU A 363 38.60 0.67 29.37
C GLU A 363 37.69 0.75 30.58
N TRP A 364 37.20 1.95 30.87
CA TRP A 364 36.29 2.18 31.99
C TRP A 364 34.94 1.48 31.76
N VAL A 365 34.41 0.85 32.82
CA VAL A 365 33.12 0.12 32.78
C VAL A 365 32.10 0.81 33.68
N CYS A 366 32.40 0.95 34.97
CA CYS A 366 31.52 1.60 35.93
C CYS A 366 32.27 2.05 37.20
N ASN A 367 31.61 2.89 37.99
CA ASN A 367 32.11 3.33 39.29
C ASN A 367 31.48 2.50 40.42
N LEU A 368 32.22 2.35 41.52
CA LEU A 368 31.67 1.85 42.78
C LEU A 368 30.78 2.92 43.41
N ASN A 369 29.67 2.48 44.01
CA ASN A 369 28.87 3.31 44.91
C ASN A 369 29.62 3.47 46.25
N SER A 370 30.15 4.65 46.51
CA SER A 370 30.93 4.96 47.71
C SER A 370 30.13 4.93 49.01
N ASN A 371 28.80 4.79 48.95
CA ASN A 371 27.92 4.73 50.11
C ASN A 371 27.51 3.29 50.46
N SER A 372 27.85 2.30 49.63
CA SER A 372 27.46 0.91 49.83
C SER A 372 28.64 -0.02 50.13
N THR A 373 28.43 -0.95 51.05
CA THR A 373 29.34 -2.06 51.35
C THR A 373 29.02 -3.33 50.57
N LYS A 374 27.87 -3.38 49.87
CA LYS A 374 27.44 -4.54 49.07
C LYS A 374 26.94 -4.08 47.72
N GLN A 375 27.53 -4.58 46.65
CA GLN A 375 27.23 -4.13 45.30
C GLN A 375 27.30 -5.31 44.32
N LYS A 376 26.40 -5.32 43.34
CA LYS A 376 26.33 -6.35 42.32
C LYS A 376 26.24 -5.72 40.94
N TRP A 377 26.94 -6.29 39.98
CA TRP A 377 26.87 -5.91 38.57
C TRP A 377 26.78 -7.13 37.70
N ASP A 378 25.95 -7.07 36.65
CA ASP A 378 25.95 -8.03 35.57
C ASP A 378 26.93 -7.54 34.50
N LEU A 379 28.04 -8.25 34.37
CA LEU A 379 29.16 -7.91 33.50
C LEU A 379 29.25 -8.91 32.35
N GLN A 380 29.54 -8.43 31.15
CA GLN A 380 29.82 -9.29 30.01
C GLN A 380 31.10 -10.10 30.24
N PRO A 381 31.24 -11.30 29.64
CA PRO A 381 32.44 -12.13 29.80
C PRO A 381 33.71 -11.37 29.43
N GLY A 382 34.75 -11.47 30.26
CA GLY A 382 35.99 -10.72 30.05
C GLY A 382 36.92 -10.71 31.26
N LYS A 383 38.12 -10.14 31.06
CA LYS A 383 39.09 -9.89 32.15
C LYS A 383 38.93 -8.46 32.65
N TYR A 384 38.87 -8.30 33.96
CA TYR A 384 38.57 -7.04 34.61
C TYR A 384 39.63 -6.66 35.64
N LYS A 385 39.75 -5.36 35.89
CA LYS A 385 40.53 -4.77 36.97
C LYS A 385 39.64 -3.85 37.80
N LEU A 386 39.61 -4.08 39.11
CA LEU A 386 39.03 -3.17 40.09
C LEU A 386 40.16 -2.35 40.71
N ILE A 387 40.07 -1.03 40.64
CA ILE A 387 40.97 -0.09 41.32
C ILE A 387 40.17 0.64 42.39
N TYR A 388 40.62 0.63 43.64
CA TYR A 388 39.84 1.18 44.75
C TYR A 388 40.71 1.65 45.92
N ARG A 389 40.13 2.49 46.76
CA ARG A 389 40.65 2.86 48.09
C ARG A 389 39.49 2.99 49.09
N GLY A 390 39.80 2.99 50.38
CA GLY A 390 38.82 3.33 51.42
C GLY A 390 38.35 4.77 51.30
N VAL A 391 37.05 5.02 51.53
CA VAL A 391 36.49 6.38 51.45
C VAL A 391 37.19 7.35 52.42
N LYS A 392 37.57 6.87 53.62
CA LYS A 392 38.27 7.65 54.65
C LYS A 392 39.80 7.72 54.47
N GLN A 393 40.35 7.20 53.36
CA GLN A 393 41.78 7.24 53.08
C GLN A 393 42.10 8.40 52.13
N PHE A 394 42.83 9.40 52.61
CA PHE A 394 43.10 10.68 51.90
C PHE A 394 44.44 10.72 51.14
N SER A 395 45.07 9.57 50.91
CA SER A 395 46.28 9.47 50.07
C SER A 395 46.07 8.47 48.94
N SER A 396 46.55 8.81 47.75
CA SER A 396 46.56 7.91 46.58
C SER A 396 47.43 6.67 46.80
N SER A 397 48.36 6.71 47.76
CA SER A 397 49.20 5.56 48.14
C SER A 397 48.40 4.40 48.74
N TYR A 398 47.17 4.64 49.19
CA TYR A 398 46.26 3.60 49.69
C TYR A 398 45.47 2.89 48.58
N THR A 399 45.76 3.18 47.32
CA THR A 399 45.08 2.54 46.19
C THR A 399 45.48 1.08 46.08
N THR A 400 44.48 0.20 45.95
CA THR A 400 44.66 -1.22 45.71
C THR A 400 44.02 -1.60 44.39
N GLU A 401 44.62 -2.58 43.71
CA GLU A 401 44.03 -3.20 42.53
C GLU A 401 43.73 -4.69 42.74
N LYS A 402 42.67 -5.18 42.07
CA LYS A 402 42.32 -6.59 41.99
C LYS A 402 41.91 -6.95 40.58
N ILE A 403 42.48 -8.04 40.06
CA ILE A 403 42.15 -8.57 38.75
C ILE A 403 41.20 -9.76 38.94
N PHE A 404 40.17 -9.84 38.12
CA PHE A 404 39.21 -10.94 38.11
C PHE A 404 38.71 -11.22 36.70
N THR A 405 38.10 -12.38 36.47
CA THR A 405 37.58 -12.78 35.16
C THR A 405 36.11 -13.17 35.30
N ILE A 406 35.26 -12.60 34.46
CA ILE A 406 33.84 -12.92 34.39
C ILE A 406 33.63 -13.94 33.27
N LYS A 407 32.87 -15.00 33.58
CA LYS A 407 32.39 -16.00 32.62
C LYS A 407 30.86 -15.93 32.59
N SER A 408 30.25 -16.26 31.45
CA SER A 408 28.80 -16.29 31.30
C SER A 408 28.11 -17.13 32.37
N ASN A 409 27.02 -16.60 32.92
CA ASN A 409 26.18 -17.23 33.96
C ASN A 409 26.92 -17.63 35.24
N ASN A 410 28.15 -17.16 35.44
CA ASN A 410 28.91 -17.42 36.66
C ASN A 410 28.85 -16.22 37.60
N THR A 411 28.88 -16.46 38.90
CA THR A 411 29.02 -15.41 39.91
C THR A 411 30.43 -15.40 40.49
N ILE A 412 31.09 -14.26 40.41
CA ILE A 412 32.37 -14.01 41.08
C ILE A 412 32.10 -13.21 42.35
N TYR A 413 32.50 -13.79 43.49
CA TYR A 413 32.42 -13.15 44.79
C TYR A 413 33.78 -12.57 45.18
N LEU A 414 33.82 -11.28 45.52
CA LEU A 414 35.02 -10.62 46.03
C LEU A 414 34.72 -9.95 47.37
N THR A 415 35.52 -10.27 48.39
CA THR A 415 35.42 -9.64 49.71
C THR A 415 36.66 -8.79 50.00
N LEU A 416 36.47 -7.52 50.36
CA LEU A 416 37.53 -6.50 50.57
C LEU A 416 37.57 -5.89 51.97
#